data_AF-A0A5E3X3S4-F1
#
_entry.id   AF-A0A5E3X3S4-F1
#
_cell.length_a   1.000
_cell.length_b   1.000
_cell.length_c   1.000
_cell.angle_alpha   90.00
_cell.angle_beta   90.00
_cell.angle_gamma   90.00
#
_symmetry.space_group_name_H-M   'P 1'
#
loop_
_entity.id
_entity.type
_entity.pdbx_description
1 polymer ?
#
loop_
_entity_poly.entity_id
_entity_poly.type
_entity_poly.pdbx_seq_one_letter_code
_entity_poly.pdbx_strand_id
1 'polypeptide(L)'
;MPDNASDAEPGSQLSWRLPVEVLTLVFAELQRQWRADPAGPRGGLGMIEVSQVSRFWRSVALSNSLWSSGVEAPRLPAPWTPLIIERADDVPLDLQFSLVTNDYADEALWLWLSHYASIRMRSLDFTCEGYEASRCVARQLKLFLPNLRHLRLHALLDPEPLYDDEATPKKEVFVLSSLRGAPELRTVDLLNFVLPWTPDIFLNVTNLKIVLDTYLQPDEYWRPPKLGAFKKTLEAMANLEVLHLGDVFPDYAGRTPDTKIVLSQSCHSVTVQNLYSYEDCATFLSSLVIPEGASVTLIVRGGPELLELADRCSLYIRRPRAARFIFAPENEEAGAVTLSPDIPTSPTTPMCASPSSEATRTFTLRARLARDFLVGVSRYGMDPAEEHEEKAAALDEVVEAVSDPAQLHLGELAHLHIHAIATTAGDGVKELLRQATNVRTLVIGPGAIDVLLGTLCPLGNGPVGDAKETVNPGDRLVLPSLSHIVIDARTKDLRDKPDWLQRLTNLVKVRQARVGTLTLHLPGDMAAENEISSLEPILQPSYYEAVSVSVSEVQG
;
A
#
# COMPACT_ATOMS: atom_id res chain seq x y z
N MET A 1 56.74 16.08 -57.08
CA MET A 1 55.77 17.20 -57.09
C MET A 1 54.83 17.01 -58.27
N PRO A 2 53.53 17.29 -58.14
CA PRO A 2 52.66 17.15 -56.96
C PRO A 2 51.56 16.10 -57.30
N ASP A 3 50.43 15.90 -56.62
CA ASP A 3 49.98 16.31 -55.28
C ASP A 3 49.13 15.16 -54.66
N ASN A 4 48.44 15.43 -53.56
CA ASN A 4 47.65 14.48 -52.79
C ASN A 4 46.18 14.45 -53.23
N ALA A 5 45.66 13.27 -53.58
CA ALA A 5 44.23 13.00 -53.52
C ALA A 5 43.90 12.53 -52.10
N SER A 6 43.31 13.39 -51.28
CA SER A 6 43.02 13.10 -49.87
C SER A 6 41.81 12.17 -49.72
N ASP A 7 42.02 11.01 -49.12
CA ASP A 7 40.96 10.14 -48.57
C ASP A 7 40.29 10.82 -47.36
N ALA A 8 39.51 11.85 -47.63
CA ALA A 8 38.60 12.43 -46.66
C ALA A 8 37.31 11.58 -46.65
N GLU A 9 37.32 10.47 -45.93
CA GLU A 9 36.05 9.84 -45.53
C GLU A 9 35.18 10.91 -44.86
N PRO A 10 33.94 11.14 -45.32
CA PRO A 10 33.09 12.15 -44.72
C PRO A 10 32.79 11.73 -43.29
N GLY A 11 33.42 12.44 -42.35
CA GLY A 11 33.33 12.27 -40.90
C GLY A 11 31.94 12.61 -40.35
N SER A 12 30.91 11.94 -40.85
CA SER A 12 29.56 11.85 -40.29
C SER A 12 29.58 11.00 -39.02
N GLN A 13 30.50 11.33 -38.10
CA GLN A 13 30.44 10.93 -36.69
C GLN A 13 29.22 11.61 -36.08
N LEU A 14 28.04 11.00 -36.31
CA LEU A 14 26.82 11.34 -35.60
C LEU A 14 27.07 11.09 -34.11
N SER A 15 27.39 12.17 -33.40
CA SER A 15 27.75 12.26 -31.97
C SER A 15 26.57 12.00 -31.02
N TRP A 16 25.58 11.23 -31.49
CA TRP A 16 24.31 10.93 -30.84
C TRP A 16 24.17 9.43 -30.53
N ARG A 17 25.29 8.71 -30.41
CA ARG A 17 25.29 7.35 -29.88
C ARG A 17 25.10 7.44 -28.36
N LEU A 18 23.91 7.05 -27.91
CA LEU A 18 23.67 6.78 -26.49
C LEU A 18 24.72 5.79 -25.96
N PRO A 19 25.25 5.97 -24.74
CA PRO A 19 26.11 4.99 -24.10
C PRO A 19 25.46 3.60 -24.05
N VAL A 20 26.27 2.54 -24.03
CA VAL A 20 25.77 1.15 -24.05
C VAL A 20 24.92 0.86 -22.82
N GLU A 21 25.24 1.47 -21.69
CA GLU A 21 24.51 1.42 -20.42
C GLU A 21 23.09 1.98 -20.59
N VAL A 22 22.97 3.13 -21.25
CA VAL A 22 21.67 3.78 -21.52
C VAL A 22 20.85 2.95 -22.50
N LEU A 23 21.46 2.41 -23.57
CA LEU A 23 20.77 1.51 -24.49
C LEU A 23 20.34 0.21 -23.81
N THR A 24 21.13 -0.34 -22.89
CA THR A 24 20.79 -1.54 -22.14
C THR A 24 19.59 -1.28 -21.22
N LEU A 25 19.54 -0.13 -20.53
CA LEU A 25 18.38 0.28 -19.73
C LEU A 25 17.13 0.50 -20.59
N VAL A 26 17.26 1.15 -21.75
CA VAL A 26 16.16 1.32 -22.71
C VAL A 26 15.66 -0.04 -23.22
N PHE A 27 16.55 -0.97 -23.55
CA PHE A 27 16.18 -2.29 -24.04
C PHE A 27 15.54 -3.16 -22.95
N ALA A 28 16.02 -3.09 -21.70
CA ALA A 28 15.40 -3.76 -20.56
C ALA A 28 13.97 -3.23 -20.30
N GLU A 29 13.76 -1.92 -20.39
CA GLU A 29 12.42 -1.33 -20.24
C GLU A 29 11.50 -1.67 -21.42
N LEU A 30 12.01 -1.66 -22.66
CA LEU A 30 11.27 -2.14 -23.83
C LEU A 30 10.87 -3.61 -23.70
N GLN A 31 11.76 -4.46 -23.18
CA GLN A 31 11.50 -5.87 -22.90
C GLN A 31 10.42 -6.04 -21.83
N ARG A 32 10.45 -5.25 -20.74
CA ARG A 32 9.43 -5.24 -19.69
C ARG A 32 8.05 -4.80 -20.19
N GLN A 33 8.02 -3.80 -21.07
CA GLN A 33 6.79 -3.32 -21.71
C GLN A 33 6.30 -4.26 -22.84
N TRP A 34 7.13 -5.21 -23.28
CA TRP A 34 6.83 -6.02 -24.45
C TRP A 34 5.66 -6.98 -24.20
N ARG A 35 4.52 -6.70 -24.84
CA ARG A 35 3.42 -7.66 -24.98
C ARG A 35 3.67 -8.45 -26.26
N ALA A 36 4.06 -9.72 -26.12
CA ALA A 36 4.08 -10.60 -27.28
C ALA A 36 2.64 -10.78 -27.76
N ASP A 37 2.37 -10.41 -28.99
CA ASP A 37 1.11 -10.76 -29.66
C ASP A 37 1.23 -12.21 -30.14
N PRO A 38 0.51 -13.17 -29.53
CA PRO A 38 0.58 -14.58 -29.93
C PRO A 38 -0.08 -14.82 -31.30
N ALA A 39 -0.96 -13.93 -31.77
CA ALA A 39 -1.57 -13.98 -33.10
C ALA A 39 -0.69 -13.32 -34.18
N GLY A 40 0.30 -12.51 -33.78
CA GLY A 40 1.19 -11.81 -34.68
C GLY A 40 2.12 -12.77 -35.44
N PRO A 41 2.38 -12.57 -36.76
CA PRO A 41 3.14 -13.51 -37.61
C PRO A 41 4.64 -13.64 -37.27
N ARG A 42 5.09 -13.08 -36.14
CA ARG A 42 6.46 -13.17 -35.60
C ARG A 42 6.50 -13.47 -34.09
N GLY A 43 5.34 -13.72 -33.46
CA GLY A 43 5.25 -14.08 -32.03
C GLY A 43 5.90 -13.07 -31.07
N GLY A 44 6.02 -11.79 -31.46
CA GLY A 44 6.54 -10.72 -30.62
C GLY A 44 7.92 -10.98 -29.98
N LEU A 45 8.87 -11.58 -30.68
CA LEU A 45 10.21 -11.89 -30.17
C LEU A 45 11.10 -10.63 -30.04
N GLY A 46 10.69 -9.67 -29.23
CA GLY A 46 11.00 -8.25 -29.44
C GLY A 46 12.46 -7.84 -29.47
N MET A 47 13.27 -8.45 -28.62
CA MET A 47 14.73 -8.24 -28.61
C MET A 47 15.38 -8.59 -29.96
N ILE A 48 14.77 -9.49 -30.75
CA ILE A 48 15.21 -9.80 -32.12
C ILE A 48 14.94 -8.61 -33.05
N GLU A 49 13.82 -7.91 -32.93
CA GLU A 49 13.50 -6.75 -33.79
C GLU A 49 14.47 -5.58 -33.50
N VAL A 50 14.71 -5.29 -32.21
CA VAL A 50 15.74 -4.35 -31.76
C VAL A 50 17.12 -4.73 -32.33
N SER A 51 17.44 -6.04 -32.39
CA SER A 51 18.69 -6.54 -32.95
C SER A 51 18.82 -6.38 -34.49
N GLN A 52 17.77 -5.98 -35.21
CA GLN A 52 17.85 -5.70 -36.66
C GLN A 52 18.20 -4.24 -36.99
N VAL A 53 18.05 -3.31 -36.04
CA VAL A 53 18.23 -1.86 -36.29
C VAL A 53 19.66 -1.51 -36.73
N SER A 54 20.68 -2.06 -36.06
CA SER A 54 22.08 -1.86 -36.44
C SER A 54 22.98 -2.94 -35.85
N ARG A 55 24.23 -3.07 -36.34
CA ARG A 55 25.24 -3.98 -35.74
C ARG A 55 25.52 -3.64 -34.26
N PHE A 56 25.50 -2.35 -33.91
CA PHE A 56 25.72 -1.91 -32.52
C PHE A 56 24.52 -2.28 -31.64
N TRP A 57 23.30 -1.99 -32.09
CA TRP A 57 22.09 -2.37 -31.37
C TRP A 57 21.98 -3.89 -31.22
N ARG A 58 22.38 -4.66 -32.25
CA ARG A 58 22.52 -6.12 -32.16
C ARG A 58 23.48 -6.56 -31.06
N SER A 59 24.68 -5.98 -30.97
CA SER A 59 25.63 -6.35 -29.91
C SER A 59 25.11 -6.03 -28.50
N VAL A 60 24.31 -4.98 -28.34
CA VAL A 60 23.69 -4.64 -27.04
C VAL A 60 22.48 -5.54 -26.75
N ALA A 61 21.57 -5.72 -27.72
CA ALA A 61 20.37 -6.54 -27.60
C ALA A 61 20.66 -8.04 -27.39
N LEU A 62 21.83 -8.52 -27.84
CA LEU A 62 22.28 -9.90 -27.65
C LEU A 62 23.21 -10.06 -26.43
N SER A 63 23.35 -9.05 -25.57
CA SER A 63 24.13 -9.15 -24.33
C SER A 63 23.41 -9.96 -23.26
N ASN A 64 24.16 -10.82 -22.54
CA ASN A 64 23.61 -11.86 -21.66
C ASN A 64 22.67 -11.31 -20.57
N SER A 65 22.91 -10.09 -20.08
CA SER A 65 22.11 -9.45 -19.01
C SER A 65 20.65 -9.23 -19.37
N LEU A 66 20.34 -8.91 -20.63
CA LEU A 66 18.96 -8.73 -21.10
C LEU A 66 18.20 -10.06 -21.16
N TRP A 67 18.90 -11.16 -21.44
CA TRP A 67 18.33 -12.50 -21.47
C TRP A 67 18.24 -13.16 -20.09
N SER A 68 18.74 -12.51 -19.03
CA SER A 68 18.77 -13.04 -17.67
C SER A 68 17.90 -12.28 -16.66
N SER A 69 17.55 -11.02 -16.93
CA SER A 69 16.89 -10.12 -15.96
C SER A 69 15.47 -9.78 -16.38
N GLY A 70 14.47 -10.21 -15.61
CA GLY A 70 13.05 -9.89 -15.87
C GLY A 70 12.52 -10.58 -17.12
N VAL A 71 12.86 -11.86 -17.30
CA VAL A 71 12.42 -12.64 -18.46
C VAL A 71 10.96 -13.06 -18.26
N GLU A 72 10.07 -12.46 -19.04
CA GLU A 72 8.64 -12.76 -19.04
C GLU A 72 8.35 -14.05 -19.84
N ALA A 73 8.41 -15.17 -19.15
CA ALA A 73 8.42 -16.51 -19.74
C ALA A 73 7.12 -16.91 -20.50
N PRO A 74 5.90 -16.67 -19.99
CA PRO A 74 4.64 -16.97 -20.68
C PRO A 74 4.48 -16.31 -22.05
N ARG A 75 5.14 -15.18 -22.28
CA ARG A 75 5.12 -14.44 -23.56
C ARG A 75 6.06 -15.03 -24.62
N LEU A 76 6.80 -16.08 -24.30
CA LEU A 76 7.79 -16.70 -25.17
C LEU A 76 7.31 -18.10 -25.58
N PRO A 77 7.25 -18.43 -26.88
CA PRO A 77 6.89 -19.78 -27.31
C PRO A 77 7.91 -20.79 -26.76
N ALA A 78 7.44 -21.91 -26.21
CA ALA A 78 8.26 -22.90 -25.49
C ALA A 78 9.61 -23.30 -26.16
N PRO A 79 9.71 -23.42 -27.51
CA PRO A 79 10.99 -23.72 -28.17
C PRO A 79 12.09 -22.66 -27.99
N TRP A 80 11.76 -21.44 -27.56
CA TRP A 80 12.74 -20.37 -27.30
C TRP A 80 13.39 -20.48 -25.92
N THR A 81 12.74 -21.17 -24.96
CA THR A 81 13.23 -21.30 -23.58
C THR A 81 14.68 -21.80 -23.48
N PRO A 82 15.10 -22.88 -24.17
CA PRO A 82 16.49 -23.34 -24.12
C PRO A 82 17.49 -22.31 -24.65
N LEU A 83 17.14 -21.62 -25.75
CA LEU A 83 17.99 -20.59 -26.36
C LEU A 83 18.15 -19.36 -25.45
N ILE A 84 17.14 -19.01 -24.67
CA ILE A 84 17.20 -17.89 -23.72
C ILE A 84 18.06 -18.27 -22.52
N ILE A 85 17.87 -19.47 -21.99
CA ILE A 85 18.69 -20.02 -20.90
C ILE A 85 20.18 -20.12 -21.31
N GLU A 86 20.46 -20.53 -22.55
CA GLU A 86 21.79 -20.55 -23.18
C GLU A 86 22.35 -19.12 -23.37
N ARG A 87 21.56 -18.18 -23.90
CA ARG A 87 21.94 -16.77 -24.09
C ARG A 87 22.27 -16.04 -22.80
N ALA A 88 21.61 -16.40 -21.71
CA ALA A 88 21.89 -15.89 -20.38
C ALA A 88 23.20 -16.45 -19.77
N ASP A 89 23.81 -17.48 -20.39
CA ASP A 89 25.15 -18.00 -20.09
C ASP A 89 25.32 -18.43 -18.62
N ASP A 90 26.26 -17.87 -17.85
CA ASP A 90 26.39 -18.11 -16.40
C ASP A 90 25.70 -17.03 -15.54
N VAL A 91 24.99 -16.07 -16.15
CA VAL A 91 24.37 -14.95 -15.40
C VAL A 91 23.17 -15.45 -14.58
N PRO A 92 22.97 -14.98 -13.33
CA PRO A 92 21.79 -15.32 -12.54
C PRO A 92 20.48 -14.93 -13.23
N LEU A 93 19.48 -15.79 -13.11
CA LEU A 93 18.18 -15.67 -13.78
C LEU A 93 17.13 -15.06 -12.84
N ASP A 94 16.50 -13.98 -13.29
CA ASP A 94 15.26 -13.44 -12.73
C ASP A 94 14.13 -13.70 -13.73
N LEU A 95 13.23 -14.63 -13.39
CA LEU A 95 12.13 -15.04 -14.25
C LEU A 95 10.80 -14.50 -13.72
N GLN A 96 9.98 -14.00 -14.65
CA GLN A 96 8.63 -13.52 -14.40
C GLN A 96 7.66 -14.36 -15.22
N PHE A 97 6.55 -14.75 -14.58
CA PHE A 97 5.50 -15.55 -15.16
C PHE A 97 4.16 -14.88 -14.88
N SER A 98 3.83 -13.83 -15.64
CA SER A 98 2.52 -13.18 -15.56
C SER A 98 1.47 -14.03 -16.29
N LEU A 99 0.35 -14.29 -15.59
CA LEU A 99 -0.82 -15.03 -16.12
C LEU A 99 -0.44 -16.41 -16.70
N VAL A 100 0.13 -17.27 -15.86
CA VAL A 100 0.35 -18.67 -16.22
C VAL A 100 -1.00 -19.36 -16.35
N THR A 101 -1.34 -19.72 -17.60
CA THR A 101 -2.50 -20.55 -17.92
C THR A 101 -2.17 -22.04 -17.73
N ASN A 102 -3.21 -22.87 -17.68
CA ASN A 102 -3.09 -24.33 -17.55
C ASN A 102 -2.23 -24.93 -18.69
N ASP A 103 -2.54 -24.55 -19.94
CA ASP A 103 -1.82 -25.02 -21.13
C ASP A 103 -0.32 -24.68 -21.06
N TYR A 104 0.04 -23.47 -20.64
CA TYR A 104 1.45 -23.08 -20.49
C TYR A 104 2.15 -23.85 -19.37
N ALA A 105 1.46 -24.08 -18.25
CA ALA A 105 2.00 -24.82 -17.12
C ALA A 105 2.34 -26.27 -17.48
N ASP A 106 1.54 -26.89 -18.34
CA ASP A 106 1.74 -28.27 -18.80
C ASP A 106 2.75 -28.36 -19.97
N GLU A 107 2.69 -27.45 -20.95
CA GLU A 107 3.58 -27.52 -22.13
C GLU A 107 5.00 -27.02 -21.87
N ALA A 108 5.17 -25.91 -21.14
CA ALA A 108 6.39 -25.08 -21.20
C ALA A 108 7.11 -24.89 -19.86
N LEU A 109 6.40 -24.92 -18.74
CA LEU A 109 6.96 -24.57 -17.42
C LEU A 109 8.18 -25.43 -17.03
N TRP A 110 8.13 -26.72 -17.31
CA TRP A 110 9.19 -27.68 -16.97
C TRP A 110 10.55 -27.37 -17.65
N LEU A 111 10.55 -26.65 -18.78
CA LEU A 111 11.77 -26.20 -19.46
C LEU A 111 12.51 -25.14 -18.64
N TRP A 112 11.76 -24.14 -18.14
CA TRP A 112 12.28 -23.11 -17.24
C TRP A 112 12.69 -23.70 -15.90
N LEU A 113 11.93 -24.66 -15.40
CA LEU A 113 12.19 -25.37 -14.14
C LEU A 113 13.22 -26.52 -14.27
N SER A 114 13.93 -26.60 -15.39
CA SER A 114 15.03 -27.55 -15.59
C SER A 114 16.17 -27.33 -14.61
N HIS A 115 16.91 -28.40 -14.25
CA HIS A 115 17.98 -28.34 -13.25
C HIS A 115 19.05 -27.27 -13.55
N TYR A 116 19.42 -27.10 -14.82
CA TYR A 116 20.42 -26.13 -15.25
C TYR A 116 19.97 -24.67 -15.03
N ALA A 117 18.71 -24.36 -15.29
CA ALA A 117 18.14 -23.06 -14.97
C ALA A 117 17.92 -22.91 -13.45
N SER A 118 17.47 -23.95 -12.77
CA SER A 118 17.13 -23.92 -11.33
C SER A 118 18.30 -23.50 -10.44
N ILE A 119 19.52 -23.98 -10.74
CA ILE A 119 20.72 -23.59 -9.99
C ILE A 119 21.14 -22.12 -10.24
N ARG A 120 20.66 -21.48 -11.30
CA ARG A 120 20.94 -20.08 -11.66
C ARG A 120 19.84 -19.11 -11.25
N MET A 121 18.66 -19.60 -10.86
CA MET A 121 17.53 -18.75 -10.44
C MET A 121 17.87 -17.93 -9.20
N ARG A 122 17.75 -16.61 -9.33
CA ARG A 122 17.85 -15.62 -8.26
C ARG A 122 16.48 -15.06 -7.88
N SER A 123 15.59 -14.88 -8.86
CA SER A 123 14.23 -14.42 -8.64
C SER A 123 13.24 -15.28 -9.41
N LEU A 124 12.14 -15.65 -8.75
CA LEU A 124 10.98 -16.29 -9.36
C LEU A 124 9.73 -15.51 -8.95
N ASP A 125 9.01 -14.97 -9.93
CA ASP A 125 7.71 -14.32 -9.75
C ASP A 125 6.67 -15.04 -10.61
N PHE A 126 5.71 -15.72 -9.98
CA PHE A 126 4.59 -16.38 -10.65
C PHE A 126 3.28 -15.71 -10.27
N THR A 127 2.46 -15.40 -11.28
CA THR A 127 1.03 -15.11 -11.15
C THR A 127 0.30 -16.15 -11.98
N CYS A 128 -0.38 -17.09 -11.32
CA CYS A 128 -1.12 -18.18 -11.97
C CYS A 128 -2.58 -17.78 -12.13
N GLU A 129 -3.17 -18.08 -13.28
CA GLU A 129 -4.58 -17.88 -13.58
C GLU A 129 -5.31 -19.22 -13.42
N GLY A 130 -6.12 -19.34 -12.37
CA GLY A 130 -6.89 -20.54 -12.07
C GLY A 130 -6.15 -21.64 -11.29
N TYR A 131 -6.93 -22.67 -10.95
CA TYR A 131 -6.54 -23.74 -10.03
C TYR A 131 -5.46 -24.68 -10.58
N GLU A 132 -5.60 -25.16 -11.83
CA GLU A 132 -4.70 -26.19 -12.38
C GLU A 132 -3.28 -25.68 -12.63
N ALA A 133 -3.12 -24.47 -13.18
CA ALA A 133 -1.83 -23.79 -13.31
C ALA A 133 -1.11 -23.65 -11.96
N SER A 134 -1.83 -23.15 -10.95
CA SER A 134 -1.33 -22.98 -9.57
C SER A 134 -0.88 -24.32 -8.95
N ARG A 135 -1.69 -25.37 -9.15
CA ARG A 135 -1.40 -26.74 -8.73
C ARG A 135 -0.18 -27.33 -9.46
N CYS A 136 -0.05 -27.04 -10.75
CA CYS A 136 1.08 -27.50 -11.56
C CYS A 136 2.38 -26.82 -11.11
N VAL A 137 2.37 -25.51 -10.86
CA VAL A 137 3.49 -24.77 -10.25
C VAL A 137 3.87 -25.36 -8.88
N ALA A 138 2.90 -25.60 -7.99
CA ALA A 138 3.16 -26.21 -6.68
C ALA A 138 3.76 -27.63 -6.76
N ARG A 139 3.39 -28.41 -7.79
CA ARG A 139 3.94 -29.74 -8.05
C ARG A 139 5.37 -29.68 -8.63
N GLN A 140 5.65 -28.71 -9.50
CA GLN A 140 6.93 -28.61 -10.23
C GLN A 140 8.03 -27.88 -9.43
N LEU A 141 7.70 -26.96 -8.51
CA LEU A 141 8.67 -26.24 -7.65
C LEU A 141 9.36 -27.09 -6.57
N LYS A 142 9.47 -28.42 -6.77
CA LYS A 142 10.22 -29.36 -5.91
C LYS A 142 11.71 -29.38 -6.24
N LEU A 143 12.27 -28.20 -6.51
CA LEU A 143 13.61 -28.01 -7.06
C LEU A 143 14.63 -27.67 -5.98
N PHE A 144 15.91 -27.82 -6.34
CA PHE A 144 17.03 -27.24 -5.61
C PHE A 144 17.33 -25.86 -6.18
N LEU A 145 17.18 -24.82 -5.36
CA LEU A 145 17.20 -23.41 -5.76
C LEU A 145 18.25 -22.61 -4.92
N PRO A 146 19.54 -22.97 -5.01
CA PRO A 146 20.59 -22.51 -4.10
C PRO A 146 20.78 -21.00 -4.05
N ASN A 147 20.57 -20.33 -5.18
CA ASN A 147 20.82 -18.90 -5.36
C ASN A 147 19.53 -18.05 -5.29
N LEU A 148 18.39 -18.66 -4.97
CA LEU A 148 17.09 -17.97 -4.94
C LEU A 148 17.03 -16.99 -3.77
N ARG A 149 16.79 -15.72 -4.08
CA ARG A 149 16.69 -14.60 -3.14
C ARG A 149 15.26 -14.06 -3.03
N HIS A 150 14.51 -14.12 -4.12
CA HIS A 150 13.15 -13.60 -4.18
C HIS A 150 12.22 -14.68 -4.74
N LEU A 151 11.20 -15.02 -3.96
CA LEU A 151 10.13 -15.93 -4.35
C LEU A 151 8.80 -15.20 -4.22
N ARG A 152 8.09 -15.04 -5.33
CA ARG A 152 6.71 -14.57 -5.35
C ARG A 152 5.84 -15.58 -6.10
N LEU A 153 4.77 -16.01 -5.46
CA LEU A 153 3.84 -17.01 -5.99
C LEU A 153 2.41 -16.58 -5.65
N HIS A 154 1.69 -16.06 -6.64
CA HIS A 154 0.32 -15.58 -6.52
C HIS A 154 -0.61 -16.49 -7.34
N ALA A 155 -1.58 -17.12 -6.70
CA ALA A 155 -2.66 -17.85 -7.38
C ALA A 155 -3.91 -16.97 -7.39
N LEU A 156 -4.24 -16.44 -8.58
CA LEU A 156 -5.48 -15.73 -8.83
C LEU A 156 -6.55 -16.80 -9.08
N LEU A 157 -7.44 -16.98 -8.10
CA LEU A 157 -8.57 -17.88 -8.18
C LEU A 157 -9.80 -17.06 -8.53
N ASP A 158 -10.57 -17.50 -9.53
CA ASP A 158 -11.82 -16.84 -9.88
C ASP A 158 -12.79 -16.90 -8.67
N PRO A 159 -13.38 -15.78 -8.24
CA PRO A 159 -14.24 -15.75 -7.06
C PRO A 159 -15.54 -16.55 -7.25
N GLU A 160 -15.99 -16.66 -8.49
CA GLU A 160 -17.08 -17.53 -8.91
C GLU A 160 -16.59 -18.48 -10.00
N PRO A 161 -16.63 -19.82 -9.80
CA PRO A 161 -16.50 -20.73 -10.91
C PRO A 161 -17.71 -20.55 -11.83
N LEU A 162 -17.52 -19.87 -12.96
CA LEU A 162 -18.57 -19.55 -13.96
C LEU A 162 -19.30 -20.78 -14.52
N TYR A 163 -18.80 -21.98 -14.21
CA TYR A 163 -19.43 -23.25 -14.49
C TYR A 163 -19.55 -24.03 -13.17
N ASP A 164 -20.77 -24.46 -12.87
CA ASP A 164 -21.15 -25.23 -11.68
C ASP A 164 -20.67 -26.70 -11.78
N ASP A 165 -19.42 -26.89 -12.18
CA ASP A 165 -18.77 -28.19 -12.26
C ASP A 165 -18.37 -28.63 -10.84
N GLU A 166 -19.28 -29.39 -10.21
CA GLU A 166 -19.12 -29.95 -8.86
C GLU A 166 -17.81 -30.73 -8.66
N ALA A 167 -17.11 -31.11 -9.74
CA ALA A 167 -15.81 -31.77 -9.69
C ALA A 167 -14.63 -30.84 -9.37
N THR A 168 -14.77 -29.52 -9.50
CA THR A 168 -13.68 -28.58 -9.18
C THR A 168 -13.63 -28.37 -7.66
N PRO A 169 -12.54 -28.74 -6.95
CA PRO A 169 -12.43 -28.53 -5.52
C PRO A 169 -12.46 -27.02 -5.25
N LYS A 170 -13.50 -26.55 -4.57
CA LYS A 170 -13.88 -25.12 -4.60
C LYS A 170 -12.81 -24.21 -3.99
N LYS A 171 -11.96 -24.69 -3.07
CA LYS A 171 -10.84 -23.94 -2.46
C LYS A 171 -9.68 -24.88 -2.10
N GLU A 172 -8.49 -24.67 -2.67
CA GLU A 172 -7.27 -25.31 -2.15
C GLU A 172 -6.15 -24.29 -1.89
N VAL A 173 -5.54 -24.41 -0.72
CA VAL A 173 -4.28 -23.72 -0.40
C VAL A 173 -3.11 -24.55 -0.93
N PHE A 174 -2.29 -23.97 -1.80
CA PHE A 174 -1.24 -24.71 -2.49
C PHE A 174 0.02 -24.89 -1.60
N VAL A 175 0.17 -26.08 -1.02
CA VAL A 175 1.28 -26.39 -0.10
C VAL A 175 2.56 -26.78 -0.85
N LEU A 176 3.59 -25.94 -0.74
CA LEU A 176 4.91 -26.07 -1.38
C LEU A 176 5.81 -27.04 -0.60
N SER A 177 5.42 -28.31 -0.61
CA SER A 177 6.02 -29.40 0.18
C SER A 177 7.54 -29.62 0.08
N SER A 178 8.27 -29.02 -0.88
CA SER A 178 9.68 -29.35 -1.15
C SER A 178 10.52 -28.22 -1.75
N LEU A 179 10.30 -26.95 -1.36
CA LEU A 179 11.28 -25.90 -1.66
C LEU A 179 12.58 -26.19 -0.87
N ARG A 180 13.56 -26.84 -1.51
CA ARG A 180 14.77 -27.34 -0.84
C ARG A 180 15.98 -26.50 -1.18
N GLY A 181 16.72 -26.11 -0.15
CA GLY A 181 18.01 -25.46 -0.30
C GLY A 181 17.94 -24.14 -1.06
N ALA A 182 17.15 -23.19 -0.54
CA ALA A 182 17.22 -21.78 -0.89
C ALA A 182 17.83 -20.97 0.27
N PRO A 183 19.12 -21.18 0.62
CA PRO A 183 19.75 -20.53 1.77
C PRO A 183 19.88 -19.02 1.60
N GLU A 184 19.86 -18.50 0.37
CA GLU A 184 19.93 -17.07 0.10
C GLU A 184 18.55 -16.36 0.09
N LEU A 185 17.46 -17.06 0.44
CA LEU A 185 16.09 -16.53 0.38
C LEU A 185 15.90 -15.34 1.33
N ARG A 186 15.53 -14.18 0.76
CA ARG A 186 15.34 -12.89 1.47
C ARG A 186 13.90 -12.40 1.40
N THR A 187 13.24 -12.59 0.26
CA THR A 187 11.87 -12.11 0.01
C THR A 187 10.99 -13.29 -0.34
N VAL A 188 9.87 -13.39 0.35
CA VAL A 188 8.81 -14.37 0.13
C VAL A 188 7.49 -13.61 0.06
N ASP A 189 6.78 -13.64 -1.06
CA ASP A 189 5.43 -13.09 -1.22
C ASP A 189 4.50 -14.16 -1.80
N LEU A 190 3.68 -14.77 -0.94
CA LEU A 190 2.77 -15.85 -1.29
C LEU A 190 1.32 -15.36 -1.17
N LEU A 191 0.53 -15.59 -2.22
CA LEU A 191 -0.93 -15.40 -2.22
C LEU A 191 -1.57 -16.73 -2.61
N ASN A 192 -2.33 -17.33 -1.70
CA ASN A 192 -2.93 -18.68 -1.82
C ASN A 192 -1.92 -19.86 -1.92
N PHE A 193 -0.63 -19.59 -1.76
CA PHE A 193 0.43 -20.59 -1.57
C PHE A 193 0.96 -20.59 -0.14
N VAL A 194 1.40 -21.75 0.38
CA VAL A 194 2.05 -21.84 1.70
C VAL A 194 3.30 -22.72 1.68
N LEU A 195 4.38 -22.22 2.28
CA LEU A 195 5.60 -22.98 2.58
C LEU A 195 5.48 -23.72 3.93
N PRO A 196 6.11 -24.90 4.09
CA PRO A 196 6.23 -25.56 5.38
C PRO A 196 6.94 -24.67 6.41
N TRP A 197 6.27 -24.39 7.54
CA TRP A 197 6.80 -23.62 8.67
C TRP A 197 7.96 -24.37 9.35
N THR A 198 9.13 -24.24 8.75
CA THR A 198 10.39 -24.88 9.11
C THR A 198 11.48 -23.81 9.12
N PRO A 199 12.26 -23.64 10.22
CA PRO A 199 13.23 -22.55 10.33
C PRO A 199 14.20 -22.44 9.16
N ASP A 200 14.68 -23.57 8.65
CA ASP A 200 15.78 -23.66 7.67
C ASP A 200 15.52 -22.90 6.35
N ILE A 201 14.26 -22.79 5.92
CA ILE A 201 13.88 -22.07 4.69
C ILE A 201 13.85 -20.54 4.92
N PHE A 202 13.62 -20.09 6.15
CA PHE A 202 13.36 -18.69 6.48
C PHE A 202 14.49 -17.97 7.23
N LEU A 203 15.62 -18.65 7.52
CA LEU A 203 16.74 -18.11 8.31
C LEU A 203 17.23 -16.72 7.86
N ASN A 204 17.25 -16.47 6.55
CA ASN A 204 17.73 -15.24 5.94
C ASN A 204 16.63 -14.34 5.36
N VAL A 205 15.36 -14.67 5.62
CA VAL A 205 14.21 -13.90 5.11
C VAL A 205 14.12 -12.57 5.85
N THR A 206 14.15 -11.48 5.08
CA THR A 206 13.94 -10.12 5.57
C THR A 206 12.53 -9.63 5.29
N ASN A 207 11.89 -10.11 4.22
CA ASN A 207 10.53 -9.73 3.83
C ASN A 207 9.68 -10.98 3.66
N LEU A 208 8.73 -11.21 4.58
CA LEU A 208 7.79 -12.32 4.53
C LEU A 208 6.36 -11.81 4.38
N LYS A 209 5.71 -12.14 3.27
CA LYS A 209 4.29 -11.95 3.02
C LYS A 209 3.65 -13.30 2.67
N ILE A 210 2.62 -13.69 3.42
CA ILE A 210 1.77 -14.85 3.11
C ILE A 210 0.33 -14.42 3.35
N VAL A 211 -0.51 -14.46 2.32
CA VAL A 211 -1.94 -14.12 2.39
C VAL A 211 -2.75 -15.29 1.83
N LEU A 212 -3.79 -15.70 2.54
CA LEU A 212 -4.80 -16.63 2.06
C LEU A 212 -6.07 -15.83 1.76
N ASP A 213 -6.30 -15.59 0.49
CA ASP A 213 -7.48 -14.92 -0.03
C ASP A 213 -8.51 -15.99 -0.42
N THR A 214 -9.10 -16.59 0.60
CA THR A 214 -10.11 -17.63 0.46
C THR A 214 -11.49 -17.00 0.59
N TYR A 215 -12.08 -16.52 -0.52
CA TYR A 215 -13.37 -15.82 -0.59
C TYR A 215 -14.52 -16.41 0.27
N LEU A 216 -14.45 -17.71 0.56
CA LEU A 216 -15.33 -18.45 1.46
C LEU A 216 -14.49 -19.13 2.55
N GLN A 217 -15.07 -19.37 3.74
CA GLN A 217 -14.42 -20.04 4.89
C GLN A 217 -13.41 -21.13 4.47
N PRO A 218 -12.18 -21.16 5.02
CA PRO A 218 -11.15 -22.08 4.58
C PRO A 218 -11.64 -23.53 4.64
N ASP A 219 -11.46 -24.26 3.53
CA ASP A 219 -11.92 -25.65 3.42
C ASP A 219 -11.31 -26.55 4.50
N GLU A 220 -12.02 -27.61 4.89
CA GLU A 220 -11.61 -28.60 5.91
C GLU A 220 -10.21 -29.22 5.66
N TYR A 221 -9.69 -29.07 4.44
CA TYR A 221 -8.38 -29.53 4.00
C TYR A 221 -7.23 -28.60 4.38
N TRP A 222 -7.46 -27.28 4.53
CA TRP A 222 -6.43 -26.38 5.04
C TRP A 222 -6.23 -26.63 6.53
N ARG A 223 -4.98 -26.95 6.90
CA ARG A 223 -4.61 -27.13 8.31
C ARG A 223 -3.75 -25.95 8.74
N PRO A 224 -4.26 -25.09 9.64
CA PRO A 224 -3.45 -24.00 10.19
C PRO A 224 -2.15 -24.54 10.79
N PRO A 225 -1.06 -23.75 10.74
CA PRO A 225 0.24 -24.20 11.20
C PRO A 225 0.24 -24.50 12.70
N LYS A 226 0.95 -25.56 13.10
CA LYS A 226 1.10 -25.89 14.53
C LYS A 226 1.87 -24.77 15.23
N LEU A 227 1.28 -24.19 16.28
CA LEU A 227 1.83 -23.06 17.05
C LEU A 227 3.34 -23.17 17.35
N GLY A 228 3.80 -24.35 17.83
CA GLY A 228 5.22 -24.56 18.14
C GLY A 228 6.16 -24.51 16.94
N ALA A 229 5.73 -24.97 15.76
CA ALA A 229 6.52 -24.91 14.53
C ALA A 229 6.52 -23.50 13.94
N PHE A 230 5.34 -22.86 13.93
CA PHE A 230 5.14 -21.47 13.51
C PHE A 230 6.00 -20.50 14.33
N LYS A 231 5.89 -20.55 15.66
CA LYS A 231 6.71 -19.79 16.60
C LYS A 231 8.21 -19.98 16.34
N LYS A 232 8.69 -21.24 16.32
CA LYS A 232 10.11 -21.56 16.12
C LYS A 232 10.63 -21.00 14.79
N THR A 233 9.77 -20.95 13.78
CA THR A 233 10.13 -20.42 12.45
C THR A 233 10.24 -18.91 12.47
N LEU A 234 9.25 -18.18 13.03
CA LEU A 234 9.31 -16.72 13.17
C LEU A 234 10.50 -16.26 14.05
N GLU A 235 10.72 -16.90 15.20
CA GLU A 235 11.85 -16.57 16.10
C GLU A 235 13.23 -16.88 15.48
N ALA A 236 13.30 -17.68 14.41
CA ALA A 236 14.53 -17.96 13.69
C ALA A 236 14.86 -16.95 12.58
N MET A 237 13.91 -16.08 12.19
CA MET A 237 14.11 -15.04 11.15
C MET A 237 14.85 -13.83 11.74
N ALA A 238 16.11 -14.01 12.10
CA ALA A 238 16.90 -12.98 12.79
C ALA A 238 17.08 -11.67 12.00
N ASN A 239 16.87 -11.69 10.68
CA ASN A 239 16.96 -10.52 9.80
C ASN A 239 15.58 -10.02 9.31
N LEU A 240 14.47 -10.48 9.90
CA LEU A 240 13.12 -10.07 9.49
C LEU A 240 12.94 -8.55 9.63
N GLU A 241 12.62 -7.86 8.55
CA GLU A 241 12.36 -6.41 8.45
C GLU A 241 10.85 -6.16 8.31
N VAL A 242 10.20 -6.93 7.43
CA VAL A 242 8.77 -6.84 7.12
C VAL A 242 8.10 -8.20 7.27
N LEU A 243 7.05 -8.26 8.07
CA LEU A 243 6.14 -9.40 8.21
C LEU A 243 4.75 -8.99 7.71
N HIS A 244 4.10 -9.83 6.92
CA HIS A 244 2.71 -9.67 6.49
C HIS A 244 2.05 -11.05 6.48
N LEU A 245 1.04 -11.26 7.32
CA LEU A 245 0.29 -12.51 7.41
C LEU A 245 -1.21 -12.22 7.23
N GLY A 246 -1.83 -12.79 6.20
CA GLY A 246 -3.26 -12.71 5.93
C GLY A 246 -3.92 -14.06 6.09
N ASP A 247 -4.75 -14.22 7.12
CA ASP A 247 -5.49 -15.46 7.45
C ASP A 247 -4.59 -16.71 7.61
N VAL A 248 -3.30 -16.52 7.95
CA VAL A 248 -2.33 -17.58 8.27
C VAL A 248 -1.94 -17.56 9.74
N PHE A 249 -2.90 -17.91 10.59
CA PHE A 249 -2.72 -18.00 12.05
C PHE A 249 -2.55 -19.45 12.50
N PRO A 250 -1.75 -19.72 13.53
CA PRO A 250 -1.66 -21.06 14.10
C PRO A 250 -2.92 -21.39 14.90
N ASP A 251 -3.31 -22.66 14.89
CA ASP A 251 -4.44 -23.15 15.70
C ASP A 251 -4.11 -23.06 17.20
N TYR A 252 -4.89 -22.26 17.92
CA TYR A 252 -4.79 -22.10 19.37
C TYR A 252 -5.69 -23.08 20.15
N ALA A 253 -6.61 -23.78 19.50
CA ALA A 253 -7.54 -24.75 20.09
C ALA A 253 -8.25 -24.25 21.36
N GLY A 254 -8.67 -22.97 21.36
CA GLY A 254 -9.34 -22.30 22.48
C GLY A 254 -8.44 -22.06 23.71
N ARG A 255 -7.12 -22.11 23.58
CA ARG A 255 -6.16 -21.91 24.69
C ARG A 255 -5.60 -20.49 24.68
N THR A 256 -5.56 -19.88 25.86
CA THR A 256 -4.77 -18.65 26.07
C THR A 256 -3.28 -18.93 25.79
N PRO A 257 -2.60 -18.09 24.99
CA PRO A 257 -1.23 -18.34 24.60
C PRO A 257 -0.28 -17.92 25.72
N ASP A 258 0.00 -18.86 26.64
CA ASP A 258 1.09 -18.76 27.62
C ASP A 258 2.47 -18.56 26.94
N THR A 259 2.55 -18.86 25.63
CA THR A 259 3.76 -18.81 24.84
C THR A 259 3.81 -17.53 24.00
N LYS A 260 4.65 -16.58 24.39
CA LYS A 260 4.99 -15.41 23.57
C LYS A 260 5.83 -15.79 22.35
N ILE A 261 5.66 -15.08 21.24
CA ILE A 261 6.43 -15.22 19.99
C ILE A 261 7.25 -13.95 19.80
N VAL A 262 8.58 -14.03 19.88
CA VAL A 262 9.44 -12.84 19.79
C VAL A 262 9.85 -12.57 18.34
N LEU A 263 9.47 -11.41 17.80
CA LEU A 263 9.93 -10.98 16.48
C LEU A 263 11.35 -10.41 16.54
N SER A 264 12.09 -10.46 15.42
CA SER A 264 13.43 -9.87 15.36
C SER A 264 13.40 -8.36 15.59
N GLN A 265 14.44 -7.83 16.24
CA GLN A 265 14.61 -6.39 16.49
C GLN A 265 14.80 -5.56 15.19
N SER A 266 15.11 -6.21 14.07
CA SER A 266 15.11 -5.56 12.74
C SER A 266 13.70 -5.33 12.18
N CYS A 267 12.66 -5.98 12.76
CA CYS A 267 11.32 -5.97 12.19
C CYS A 267 10.66 -4.62 12.50
N HIS A 268 10.50 -3.80 11.46
CA HIS A 268 9.97 -2.45 11.55
C HIS A 268 8.56 -2.32 10.96
N SER A 269 8.04 -3.38 10.32
CA SER A 269 6.67 -3.42 9.78
C SER A 269 6.05 -4.80 9.97
N VAL A 270 4.91 -4.86 10.64
CA VAL A 270 4.11 -6.07 10.88
C VAL A 270 2.70 -5.83 10.35
N THR A 271 2.27 -6.56 9.33
CA THR A 271 0.90 -6.54 8.83
C THR A 271 0.21 -7.84 9.20
N VAL A 272 -0.99 -7.74 9.76
CA VAL A 272 -1.86 -8.86 10.14
C VAL A 272 -3.23 -8.62 9.51
N GLN A 273 -3.54 -9.40 8.48
CA GLN A 273 -4.83 -9.42 7.80
C GLN A 273 -5.66 -10.60 8.30
N ASN A 274 -6.93 -10.37 8.59
CA ASN A 274 -7.88 -11.35 9.08
C ASN A 274 -9.27 -11.07 8.50
N LEU A 275 -9.65 -11.86 7.50
CA LEU A 275 -10.97 -11.83 6.89
C LEU A 275 -11.88 -12.94 7.44
N TYR A 276 -11.33 -13.99 8.10
CA TYR A 276 -12.10 -15.20 8.45
C TYR A 276 -11.93 -15.76 9.88
N SER A 277 -10.80 -15.58 10.58
CA SER A 277 -10.60 -16.12 11.95
C SER A 277 -10.20 -15.05 12.98
N TYR A 278 -11.20 -14.29 13.42
CA TYR A 278 -11.01 -13.21 14.41
C TYR A 278 -10.39 -13.71 15.73
N GLU A 279 -10.82 -14.86 16.25
CA GLU A 279 -10.30 -15.40 17.50
C GLU A 279 -8.81 -15.79 17.40
N ASP A 280 -8.40 -16.50 16.35
CA ASP A 280 -6.99 -16.87 16.16
C ASP A 280 -6.12 -15.64 15.86
N CYS A 281 -6.64 -14.67 15.10
CA CYS A 281 -5.96 -13.40 14.82
C CYS A 281 -5.69 -12.60 16.12
N ALA A 282 -6.73 -12.36 16.92
CA ALA A 282 -6.61 -11.63 18.19
C ALA A 282 -5.69 -12.39 19.17
N THR A 283 -5.79 -13.71 19.20
CA THR A 283 -4.93 -14.57 20.02
C THR A 283 -3.47 -14.51 19.56
N PHE A 284 -3.22 -14.55 18.25
CA PHE A 284 -1.90 -14.40 17.65
C PHE A 284 -1.28 -13.04 17.97
N LEU A 285 -2.01 -11.94 17.75
CA LEU A 285 -1.58 -10.59 18.10
C LEU A 285 -1.24 -10.46 19.59
N SER A 286 -2.02 -11.07 20.48
CA SER A 286 -1.70 -11.11 21.92
C SER A 286 -0.45 -11.93 22.25
N SER A 287 -0.07 -12.89 21.41
CA SER A 287 1.13 -13.72 21.59
C SER A 287 2.40 -13.04 21.07
N LEU A 288 2.30 -12.14 20.10
CA LEU A 288 3.45 -11.42 19.53
C LEU A 288 4.13 -10.50 20.55
N VAL A 289 5.47 -10.47 20.49
CA VAL A 289 6.29 -9.43 21.08
C VAL A 289 6.88 -8.62 19.94
N ILE A 290 6.25 -7.48 19.69
CA ILE A 290 6.55 -6.56 18.60
C ILE A 290 7.73 -5.65 19.02
N PRO A 291 8.73 -5.40 18.16
CA PRO A 291 9.89 -4.57 18.52
C PRO A 291 9.53 -3.12 18.81
N GLU A 292 10.31 -2.48 19.68
CA GLU A 292 10.19 -1.03 19.91
C GLU A 292 10.63 -0.29 18.64
N GLY A 293 9.71 0.44 18.01
CA GLY A 293 9.94 1.11 16.71
C GLY A 293 9.14 0.53 15.53
N ALA A 294 8.56 -0.66 15.65
CA ALA A 294 7.82 -1.31 14.57
C ALA A 294 6.40 -0.76 14.36
N SER A 295 6.00 -0.54 13.10
CA SER A 295 4.60 -0.29 12.75
C SER A 295 3.80 -1.59 12.63
N VAL A 296 2.52 -1.56 12.99
CA VAL A 296 1.59 -2.68 13.03
C VAL A 296 0.33 -2.34 12.24
N THR A 297 0.18 -2.92 11.05
CA THR A 297 -1.00 -2.80 10.18
C THR A 297 -1.95 -3.97 10.42
N LEU A 298 -3.06 -3.74 11.08
CA LEU A 298 -4.19 -4.66 11.11
C LEU A 298 -4.99 -4.48 9.82
N ILE A 299 -5.56 -5.54 9.26
CA ILE A 299 -6.57 -5.51 8.19
C ILE A 299 -7.67 -6.50 8.60
N VAL A 300 -8.91 -6.07 8.75
CA VAL A 300 -10.04 -6.97 9.01
C VAL A 300 -11.28 -6.61 8.22
N ARG A 301 -12.17 -7.58 8.09
CA ARG A 301 -13.55 -7.39 7.64
C ARG A 301 -14.36 -6.68 8.73
N GLY A 302 -15.19 -5.70 8.35
CA GLY A 302 -16.10 -4.97 9.23
C GLY A 302 -15.50 -3.76 9.96
N GLY A 303 -16.35 -2.78 10.29
CA GLY A 303 -15.99 -1.64 11.14
C GLY A 303 -15.77 -1.99 12.61
N PRO A 304 -16.70 -2.71 13.28
CA PRO A 304 -16.62 -3.00 14.72
C PRO A 304 -15.45 -3.91 15.10
N GLU A 305 -15.22 -4.98 14.34
CA GLU A 305 -14.11 -5.92 14.54
C GLU A 305 -12.75 -5.20 14.45
N LEU A 306 -12.64 -4.22 13.56
CA LEU A 306 -11.43 -3.42 13.37
C LEU A 306 -11.09 -2.61 14.62
N LEU A 307 -12.10 -2.11 15.33
CA LEU A 307 -11.90 -1.34 16.55
C LEU A 307 -11.64 -2.22 17.76
N GLU A 308 -12.36 -3.34 17.93
CA GLU A 308 -12.08 -4.29 19.01
C GLU A 308 -10.65 -4.84 18.88
N LEU A 309 -10.21 -5.16 17.65
CA LEU A 309 -8.84 -5.60 17.39
C LEU A 309 -7.82 -4.48 17.63
N ALA A 310 -8.14 -3.23 17.24
CA ALA A 310 -7.25 -2.08 17.44
C ALA A 310 -7.10 -1.70 18.92
N ASP A 311 -8.18 -1.71 19.71
CA ASP A 311 -8.14 -1.48 21.16
C ASP A 311 -7.26 -2.55 21.84
N ARG A 312 -7.53 -3.84 21.54
CA ARG A 312 -6.70 -4.96 22.00
C ARG A 312 -5.23 -4.80 21.61
N CYS A 313 -4.94 -4.36 20.38
CA CYS A 313 -3.56 -4.14 19.93
C CYS A 313 -2.87 -2.94 20.59
N SER A 314 -3.63 -1.91 20.98
CA SER A 314 -3.11 -0.73 21.67
C SER A 314 -2.45 -1.09 23.01
N LEU A 315 -2.89 -2.17 23.66
CA LEU A 315 -2.32 -2.70 24.90
C LEU A 315 -0.94 -3.36 24.71
N TYR A 316 -0.64 -3.87 23.51
CA TYR A 316 0.59 -4.62 23.23
C TYR A 316 1.70 -3.74 22.67
N ILE A 317 1.36 -2.73 21.87
CA ILE A 317 2.33 -1.78 21.35
C ILE A 317 2.63 -0.75 22.44
N ARG A 318 3.91 -0.59 22.80
CA ARG A 318 4.32 0.41 23.79
C ARG A 318 4.22 1.82 23.20
N ARG A 319 3.04 2.44 23.37
CA ARG A 319 2.74 3.83 22.94
C ARG A 319 2.89 4.02 21.42
N PRO A 320 2.00 3.47 20.57
CA PRO A 320 1.89 3.94 19.19
C PRO A 320 1.76 5.46 19.17
N ARG A 321 2.48 6.15 18.30
CA ARG A 321 2.40 7.61 18.07
C ARG A 321 1.63 8.01 16.82
N ALA A 322 1.28 7.02 16.02
CA ALA A 322 0.55 7.02 14.77
C ALA A 322 -0.41 5.82 14.77
N ALA A 323 -1.45 5.92 13.96
CA ALA A 323 -2.39 4.87 13.60
C ALA A 323 -2.79 5.15 12.14
N ARG A 324 -3.04 4.22 11.23
CA ARG A 324 -3.50 4.59 9.87
C ARG A 324 -4.42 3.55 9.30
N PHE A 325 -5.68 3.87 9.37
CA PHE A 325 -6.73 3.08 8.81
C PHE A 325 -6.67 3.17 7.28
N ILE A 326 -7.07 2.11 6.59
CA ILE A 326 -7.14 2.01 5.12
C ILE A 326 -8.24 1.00 4.75
N PHE A 327 -9.39 1.45 4.27
CA PHE A 327 -10.42 0.61 3.66
C PHE A 327 -10.04 0.25 2.22
N ALA A 328 -9.76 -1.01 1.93
CA ALA A 328 -9.50 -1.45 0.56
C ALA A 328 -10.83 -1.53 -0.24
N PRO A 329 -10.84 -1.29 -1.56
CA PRO A 329 -12.01 -1.60 -2.39
C PRO A 329 -12.04 -3.04 -2.87
N GLU A 330 -10.87 -3.67 -3.02
CA GLU A 330 -10.69 -5.02 -3.59
C GLU A 330 -11.32 -6.10 -2.71
N ASN A 331 -11.59 -5.76 -1.44
CA ASN A 331 -12.52 -6.43 -0.55
C ASN A 331 -13.40 -5.34 0.07
N GLU A 332 -14.64 -5.17 -0.40
CA GLU A 332 -15.53 -4.02 -0.08
C GLU A 332 -15.77 -3.83 1.42
N GLU A 333 -15.70 -4.92 2.18
CA GLU A 333 -15.90 -4.98 3.62
C GLU A 333 -14.59 -4.87 4.44
N ALA A 334 -13.41 -4.78 3.82
CA ALA A 334 -12.12 -4.84 4.52
C ALA A 334 -11.54 -3.45 4.88
N GLY A 335 -11.49 -3.17 6.18
CA GLY A 335 -10.76 -2.04 6.76
C GLY A 335 -9.38 -2.44 7.29
N ALA A 336 -8.43 -1.50 7.27
CA ALA A 336 -7.12 -1.64 7.92
C ALA A 336 -6.94 -0.60 9.02
N VAL A 337 -5.91 -0.76 9.89
CA VAL A 337 -5.42 0.14 10.97
C VAL A 337 -3.91 -0.03 11.16
N THR A 338 -3.10 0.98 10.85
CA THR A 338 -1.62 0.95 10.94
C THR A 338 -1.06 1.71 12.15
N LEU A 339 -1.00 1.08 13.31
CA LEU A 339 -0.41 1.63 14.54
C LEU A 339 1.12 1.78 14.37
N SER A 340 1.70 2.98 14.49
CA SER A 340 3.16 3.20 14.36
C SER A 340 3.70 4.00 15.55
N PRO A 341 4.87 3.65 16.13
CA PRO A 341 5.43 4.30 17.32
C PRO A 341 6.15 5.63 17.04
N ASP A 342 6.25 6.06 15.79
CA ASP A 342 6.62 7.44 15.45
C ASP A 342 5.85 7.94 14.22
N ILE A 343 5.67 9.26 14.16
CA ILE A 343 5.32 9.99 12.94
C ILE A 343 6.64 10.61 12.47
N PRO A 344 7.08 10.44 11.22
CA PRO A 344 8.15 11.27 10.68
C PRO A 344 7.65 12.72 10.70
N THR A 345 8.16 13.53 11.64
CA THR A 345 7.70 14.90 11.90
C THR A 345 8.11 15.91 10.82
N SER A 346 8.68 15.45 9.71
CA SER A 346 8.97 16.28 8.56
C SER A 346 7.77 16.35 7.61
N PRO A 347 7.12 17.52 7.43
CA PRO A 347 6.12 17.71 6.38
C PRO A 347 6.73 17.71 4.96
N THR A 348 8.06 17.59 4.81
CA THR A 348 8.75 17.74 3.51
C THR A 348 8.97 16.43 2.74
N THR A 349 8.39 15.31 3.17
CA THR A 349 8.49 14.04 2.43
C THR A 349 7.20 13.82 1.64
N PRO A 350 7.11 14.26 0.37
CA PRO A 350 6.00 13.86 -0.49
C PRO A 350 6.04 12.34 -0.66
N MET A 351 4.98 11.65 -0.24
CA MET A 351 4.82 10.24 -0.61
C MET A 351 4.84 10.15 -2.14
N CYS A 352 5.70 9.28 -2.69
CA CYS A 352 5.98 9.22 -4.11
C CYS A 352 4.69 9.11 -4.93
N ALA A 353 4.43 10.12 -5.77
CA ALA A 353 3.44 10.00 -6.83
C ALA A 353 4.02 9.08 -7.91
N SER A 354 3.50 7.86 -8.02
CA SER A 354 3.72 7.02 -9.20
C SER A 354 3.02 7.66 -10.41
N PRO A 355 3.71 7.85 -11.55
CA PRO A 355 3.07 8.37 -12.76
C PRO A 355 2.40 7.23 -13.52
N SER A 356 1.20 6.84 -13.09
CA SER A 356 0.31 5.95 -13.85
C SER A 356 -1.10 6.52 -13.88
N SER A 357 -1.62 6.64 -15.10
CA SER A 357 -2.93 7.22 -15.40
C SER A 357 -4.06 6.26 -15.05
N GLU A 358 -4.78 6.50 -13.96
CA GLU A 358 -6.24 6.74 -13.97
C GLU A 358 -6.70 7.18 -12.56
N ALA A 359 -7.85 7.86 -12.49
CA ALA A 359 -8.15 8.77 -11.39
C ALA A 359 -8.85 8.10 -10.19
N THR A 360 -8.08 7.50 -9.29
CA THR A 360 -8.62 6.97 -8.02
C THR A 360 -8.50 8.01 -6.89
N ARG A 361 -9.62 8.41 -6.27
CA ARG A 361 -9.64 9.41 -5.19
C ARG A 361 -9.44 8.75 -3.81
N THR A 362 -8.33 9.10 -3.15
CA THR A 362 -7.92 8.48 -1.89
C THR A 362 -8.45 9.21 -0.66
N PHE A 363 -9.23 8.53 0.17
CA PHE A 363 -9.60 8.98 1.52
C PHE A 363 -8.32 9.03 2.40
N THR A 364 -8.28 9.71 3.57
CA THR A 364 -7.18 9.67 4.59
C THR A 364 -7.55 10.50 5.83
N LEU A 365 -8.23 9.95 6.83
CA LEU A 365 -8.52 10.67 8.09
C LEU A 365 -7.46 10.37 9.16
N ARG A 366 -6.49 11.24 9.53
CA ARG A 366 -5.29 11.03 10.44
C ARG A 366 -5.31 11.69 11.84
N ALA A 367 -5.90 11.11 12.89
CA ALA A 367 -6.07 11.76 14.20
C ALA A 367 -5.04 11.46 15.30
N ARG A 368 -4.17 12.42 15.70
CA ARG A 368 -3.14 12.30 16.76
C ARG A 368 -3.75 12.37 18.16
N LEU A 369 -3.52 11.46 19.11
CA LEU A 369 -3.80 11.64 20.55
C LEU A 369 -2.80 12.61 21.24
N ALA A 370 -3.22 13.26 22.35
CA ALA A 370 -2.51 14.32 23.09
C ALA A 370 -1.43 13.78 24.03
N ARG A 371 -1.47 12.47 24.28
CA ARG A 371 -0.26 11.67 24.27
C ARG A 371 -0.24 11.00 22.91
N ASP A 372 0.75 11.34 22.10
CA ASP A 372 1.01 10.89 20.73
C ASP A 372 0.23 9.64 20.23
N PHE A 373 -0.71 9.71 19.27
CA PHE A 373 -1.24 8.56 18.44
C PHE A 373 -2.00 9.04 17.18
N LEU A 374 -1.40 9.25 15.98
CA LEU A 374 -1.99 9.82 14.73
C LEU A 374 -2.73 8.85 13.75
N VAL A 375 -4.04 8.59 13.94
CA VAL A 375 -5.08 7.70 13.32
C VAL A 375 -5.59 8.03 11.88
N GLY A 376 -4.98 7.58 10.76
CA GLY A 376 -5.31 7.67 9.30
C GLY A 376 -6.59 6.92 8.79
N VAL A 377 -7.12 7.11 7.55
CA VAL A 377 -8.24 6.34 6.90
C VAL A 377 -8.25 6.40 5.35
N SER A 378 -7.60 5.51 4.59
CA SER A 378 -7.53 5.58 3.10
C SER A 378 -8.44 4.63 2.30
N ARG A 379 -8.88 4.95 1.07
CA ARG A 379 -9.65 4.04 0.17
C ARG A 379 -9.29 4.22 -1.32
N TYR A 380 -9.47 3.18 -2.13
CA TYR A 380 -9.32 3.16 -3.61
C TYR A 380 -10.71 2.81 -4.25
N GLY A 381 -11.04 3.05 -5.53
CA GLY A 381 -10.81 2.14 -6.67
C GLY A 381 -12.03 1.28 -7.05
N MET A 382 -13.15 1.84 -7.59
CA MET A 382 -14.35 1.10 -8.08
C MET A 382 -15.10 1.84 -9.22
N ASP A 383 -16.09 1.19 -9.85
CA ASP A 383 -17.03 1.77 -10.84
C ASP A 383 -17.99 2.79 -10.18
N PRO A 384 -18.15 4.02 -10.71
CA PRO A 384 -18.92 5.09 -10.06
C PRO A 384 -20.41 4.85 -9.78
N ALA A 385 -21.05 3.83 -10.39
CA ALA A 385 -22.51 3.65 -10.29
C ALA A 385 -22.96 2.97 -9.00
N GLU A 386 -22.27 1.91 -8.59
CA GLU A 386 -22.55 1.15 -7.35
C GLU A 386 -21.79 1.75 -6.14
N GLU A 387 -20.81 2.62 -6.43
CA GLU A 387 -19.87 3.25 -5.49
C GLU A 387 -20.50 3.94 -4.25
N HIS A 388 -21.74 4.40 -4.33
CA HIS A 388 -22.23 5.48 -3.45
C HIS A 388 -22.97 5.04 -2.19
N GLU A 389 -23.67 3.90 -2.21
CA GLU A 389 -24.54 3.47 -1.10
C GLU A 389 -23.75 2.67 -0.04
N GLU A 390 -22.94 1.71 -0.48
CA GLU A 390 -22.08 0.92 0.41
C GLU A 390 -20.94 1.74 1.03
N LYS A 391 -20.49 2.81 0.35
CA LYS A 391 -19.56 3.80 0.94
C LYS A 391 -20.16 4.62 2.06
N ALA A 392 -21.48 4.80 2.08
CA ALA A 392 -22.17 5.41 3.21
C ALA A 392 -22.14 4.44 4.39
N ALA A 393 -22.71 3.24 4.19
CA ALA A 393 -22.90 2.24 5.24
C ALA A 393 -21.61 1.87 5.98
N ALA A 394 -20.54 1.50 5.27
CA ALA A 394 -19.28 1.11 5.89
C ALA A 394 -18.59 2.25 6.65
N LEU A 395 -18.81 3.51 6.24
CA LEU A 395 -18.22 4.67 6.92
C LEU A 395 -19.07 5.13 8.10
N ASP A 396 -20.40 5.02 8.01
CA ASP A 396 -21.31 5.26 9.12
C ASP A 396 -21.13 4.21 10.22
N GLU A 397 -20.94 2.92 9.88
CA GLU A 397 -20.61 1.84 10.82
C GLU A 397 -19.28 2.09 11.54
N VAL A 398 -18.22 2.44 10.78
CA VAL A 398 -16.91 2.77 11.36
C VAL A 398 -17.00 3.99 12.26
N VAL A 399 -17.79 5.02 11.89
CA VAL A 399 -18.02 6.12 12.81
C VAL A 399 -18.77 5.63 14.04
N GLU A 400 -19.89 4.92 13.90
CA GLU A 400 -20.74 4.52 15.02
C GLU A 400 -19.91 3.77 16.07
N ALA A 401 -19.08 2.83 15.60
CA ALA A 401 -18.13 2.11 16.44
C ALA A 401 -17.03 3.02 17.03
N VAL A 402 -16.44 3.95 16.25
CA VAL A 402 -15.45 4.93 16.75
C VAL A 402 -16.09 5.94 17.71
N SER A 403 -17.41 6.11 17.63
CA SER A 403 -18.24 6.99 18.44
C SER A 403 -18.84 6.31 19.66
N ASP A 404 -18.49 5.06 19.95
CA ASP A 404 -18.71 4.48 21.27
C ASP A 404 -17.62 4.98 22.23
N PRO A 405 -17.92 5.89 23.19
CA PRO A 405 -16.94 6.40 24.12
C PRO A 405 -16.40 5.33 25.09
N ALA A 406 -17.00 4.12 25.11
CA ALA A 406 -16.48 2.97 25.83
C ALA A 406 -15.38 2.20 25.05
N GLN A 407 -15.31 2.35 23.72
CA GLN A 407 -14.38 1.58 22.86
C GLN A 407 -13.16 2.39 22.40
N LEU A 408 -13.29 3.70 22.21
CA LEU A 408 -12.15 4.57 21.86
C LEU A 408 -12.12 5.86 22.67
N HIS A 409 -11.05 6.07 23.43
CA HIS A 409 -10.80 7.32 24.15
C HIS A 409 -10.30 8.45 23.23
N LEU A 410 -11.11 8.79 22.22
CA LEU A 410 -10.92 9.95 21.31
C LEU A 410 -10.75 11.28 22.05
N GLY A 411 -11.20 11.34 23.31
CA GLY A 411 -11.01 12.48 24.18
C GLY A 411 -9.56 12.94 24.28
N GLU A 412 -8.56 12.07 24.07
CA GLU A 412 -7.17 12.54 24.02
C GLU A 412 -6.77 13.17 22.66
N LEU A 413 -7.50 13.06 21.54
CA LEU A 413 -7.05 13.49 20.20
C LEU A 413 -6.52 14.93 20.20
N ALA A 414 -5.24 15.21 19.93
CA ALA A 414 -4.60 16.51 19.64
C ALA A 414 -4.42 16.86 18.14
N HIS A 415 -4.53 15.95 17.18
CA HIS A 415 -4.62 16.27 15.74
C HIS A 415 -5.70 15.38 15.10
N LEU A 416 -6.14 15.68 13.88
CA LEU A 416 -7.17 14.99 13.10
C LEU A 416 -7.04 15.38 11.64
N HIS A 417 -6.37 14.58 10.81
CA HIS A 417 -6.48 14.74 9.36
C HIS A 417 -7.80 14.09 8.91
N ILE A 418 -8.36 14.47 7.77
CA ILE A 418 -9.62 13.99 7.19
C ILE A 418 -9.53 14.19 5.67
N HIS A 419 -9.45 13.12 4.88
CA HIS A 419 -9.42 13.20 3.41
C HIS A 419 -10.52 12.30 2.80
N ALA A 420 -11.03 12.75 1.65
CA ALA A 420 -12.00 12.22 0.68
C ALA A 420 -13.39 11.68 1.10
N ILE A 421 -13.86 11.93 2.33
CA ILE A 421 -15.18 11.52 2.85
C ILE A 421 -16.32 11.58 1.80
N ALA A 422 -17.12 10.50 1.73
CA ALA A 422 -18.38 10.47 1.00
C ALA A 422 -19.39 11.47 1.59
N THR A 423 -20.20 12.10 0.74
CA THR A 423 -21.16 13.15 1.15
C THR A 423 -22.23 12.68 2.13
N THR A 424 -22.53 11.39 2.12
CA THR A 424 -23.50 10.71 2.99
C THR A 424 -23.04 10.61 4.45
N ALA A 425 -21.76 10.35 4.70
CA ALA A 425 -21.20 10.13 6.04
C ALA A 425 -21.00 11.42 6.87
N GLY A 426 -21.82 12.45 6.64
CA GLY A 426 -21.72 13.75 7.28
C GLY A 426 -22.10 13.71 8.76
N ASP A 427 -23.19 13.02 9.11
CA ASP A 427 -23.56 12.82 10.52
C ASP A 427 -22.58 11.91 11.24
N GLY A 428 -21.97 10.95 10.52
CA GLY A 428 -20.88 10.17 11.06
C GLY A 428 -19.68 11.05 11.45
N VAL A 429 -19.08 11.72 10.48
CA VAL A 429 -17.90 12.59 10.72
C VAL A 429 -18.18 13.67 11.78
N LYS A 430 -19.43 14.13 11.92
CA LYS A 430 -19.88 15.05 12.97
C LYS A 430 -19.79 14.48 14.37
N GLU A 431 -20.15 13.22 14.59
CA GLU A 431 -20.06 12.62 15.93
C GLU A 431 -18.60 12.34 16.31
N LEU A 432 -17.79 11.82 15.39
CA LEU A 432 -16.34 11.74 15.55
C LEU A 432 -15.73 13.09 15.99
N LEU A 433 -16.09 14.18 15.31
CA LEU A 433 -15.61 15.53 15.63
C LEU A 433 -16.18 16.09 16.95
N ARG A 434 -17.29 15.56 17.46
CA ARG A 434 -17.80 15.90 18.80
C ARG A 434 -16.99 15.23 19.90
N GLN A 435 -16.55 14.01 19.68
CA GLN A 435 -15.84 13.21 20.67
C GLN A 435 -14.33 13.49 20.73
N ALA A 436 -13.74 13.94 19.61
CA ALA A 436 -12.35 14.35 19.48
C ALA A 436 -12.04 15.71 20.17
N THR A 437 -12.39 15.83 21.45
CA THR A 437 -12.47 17.11 22.17
C THR A 437 -11.15 17.88 22.29
N ASN A 438 -10.01 17.19 22.37
CA ASN A 438 -8.70 17.81 22.55
C ASN A 438 -8.00 18.25 21.24
N VAL A 439 -8.64 18.12 20.06
CA VAL A 439 -7.93 18.22 18.77
C VAL A 439 -7.43 19.63 18.60
N ARG A 440 -6.12 19.80 18.44
CA ARG A 440 -5.44 21.07 18.17
C ARG A 440 -5.23 21.32 16.68
N THR A 441 -5.03 20.29 15.86
CA THR A 441 -4.82 20.44 14.41
C THR A 441 -5.76 19.58 13.58
N LEU A 442 -6.62 20.20 12.77
CA LEU A 442 -7.47 19.51 11.79
C LEU A 442 -6.86 19.65 10.39
N VAL A 443 -6.51 18.55 9.72
CA VAL A 443 -5.95 18.61 8.35
C VAL A 443 -6.99 18.09 7.36
N ILE A 444 -7.37 18.87 6.36
CA ILE A 444 -8.44 18.54 5.44
C ILE A 444 -7.82 18.29 4.07
N GLY A 445 -7.85 17.04 3.61
CA GLY A 445 -7.33 16.69 2.29
C GLY A 445 -8.38 16.68 1.18
N PRO A 446 -8.04 16.14 -0.02
CA PRO A 446 -8.90 16.22 -1.20
C PRO A 446 -10.24 15.55 -0.92
N GLY A 447 -11.34 16.08 -1.45
CA GLY A 447 -12.69 15.50 -1.30
C GLY A 447 -13.39 15.71 0.05
N ALA A 448 -12.69 15.69 1.20
CA ALA A 448 -13.30 15.81 2.53
C ALA A 448 -13.92 17.19 2.85
N ILE A 449 -13.55 18.20 2.07
CA ILE A 449 -13.83 19.61 2.34
C ILE A 449 -15.32 19.92 2.47
N ASP A 450 -16.19 19.38 1.61
CA ASP A 450 -17.61 19.74 1.64
C ASP A 450 -18.31 19.16 2.87
N VAL A 451 -17.98 17.92 3.21
CA VAL A 451 -18.55 17.24 4.38
C VAL A 451 -18.10 17.95 5.66
N LEU A 452 -16.82 18.28 5.78
CA LEU A 452 -16.33 19.01 6.94
C LEU A 452 -16.84 20.44 7.04
N LEU A 453 -16.97 21.16 5.93
CA LEU A 453 -17.53 22.50 5.96
C LEU A 453 -19.03 22.46 6.27
N GLY A 454 -19.79 21.47 5.77
CA GLY A 454 -21.19 21.27 6.18
C GLY A 454 -21.34 20.89 7.65
N THR A 455 -20.40 20.10 8.17
CA THR A 455 -20.39 19.60 9.56
C THR A 455 -19.94 20.66 10.57
N LEU A 456 -18.89 21.43 10.25
CA LEU A 456 -18.32 22.48 11.10
C LEU A 456 -19.04 23.83 10.94
N CYS A 457 -19.67 24.06 9.80
CA CYS A 457 -20.55 25.20 9.52
C CYS A 457 -21.92 24.69 9.06
N PRO A 458 -22.78 24.22 9.97
CA PRO A 458 -24.18 23.96 9.64
C PRO A 458 -24.77 25.26 9.08
N LEU A 459 -25.13 25.23 7.80
CA LEU A 459 -25.54 26.41 7.05
C LEU A 459 -26.87 26.94 7.60
N GLY A 460 -26.80 27.99 8.41
CA GLY A 460 -27.89 28.96 8.46
C GLY A 460 -28.02 29.60 7.09
N ASN A 461 -28.94 29.09 6.25
CA ASN A 461 -29.19 29.59 4.89
C ASN A 461 -29.85 31.00 4.85
N GLY A 462 -29.72 31.77 5.93
CA GLY A 462 -30.16 33.16 6.00
C GLY A 462 -29.05 34.12 5.58
N PRO A 463 -29.34 35.18 4.81
CA PRO A 463 -28.39 36.28 4.65
C PRO A 463 -28.07 36.89 6.02
N VAL A 464 -26.80 37.23 6.25
CA VAL A 464 -26.29 37.78 7.53
C VAL A 464 -26.71 39.25 7.70
N GLY A 465 -28.01 39.48 7.80
CA GLY A 465 -28.64 40.79 7.98
C GLY A 465 -29.56 40.78 9.20
N ASP A 466 -29.10 41.41 10.28
CA ASP A 466 -29.84 41.85 11.48
C ASP A 466 -30.68 40.83 12.27
N ALA A 467 -30.76 39.57 11.86
CA ALA A 467 -31.30 38.51 12.70
C ALA A 467 -30.38 38.29 13.93
N LYS A 468 -30.90 38.57 15.13
CA LYS A 468 -30.35 38.01 16.37
C LYS A 468 -30.55 36.50 16.34
N GLU A 469 -29.64 35.77 15.70
CA GLU A 469 -29.60 34.32 15.78
C GLU A 469 -29.47 33.92 17.25
N THR A 470 -30.57 33.40 17.80
CA THR A 470 -30.58 32.67 19.06
C THR A 470 -29.90 31.33 18.81
N VAL A 471 -28.56 31.36 18.74
CA VAL A 471 -27.71 30.17 18.73
C VAL A 471 -28.18 29.29 19.88
N ASN A 472 -28.62 28.07 19.55
CA ASN A 472 -29.11 27.15 20.56
C ASN A 472 -27.97 26.87 21.55
N PRO A 473 -28.13 27.17 22.87
CA PRO A 473 -27.04 27.00 23.82
C PRO A 473 -26.63 25.52 24.04
N GLY A 474 -27.36 24.58 23.45
CA GLY A 474 -27.01 23.16 23.36
C GLY A 474 -26.03 22.80 22.25
N ASP A 475 -25.79 23.67 21.25
CA ASP A 475 -24.82 23.43 20.18
C ASP A 475 -23.39 23.66 20.70
N ARG A 476 -22.90 22.66 21.43
CA ARG A 476 -21.51 22.55 21.87
C ARG A 476 -20.58 22.70 20.67
N LEU A 477 -19.58 23.56 20.82
CA LEU A 477 -18.52 23.75 19.84
C LEU A 477 -17.84 22.42 19.51
N VAL A 478 -17.95 22.03 18.24
CA VAL A 478 -17.25 20.90 17.66
C VAL A 478 -15.74 21.19 17.68
N LEU A 479 -14.94 20.24 18.20
CA LEU A 479 -13.51 20.39 18.52
C LEU A 479 -13.17 21.67 19.35
N PRO A 480 -13.40 21.73 20.67
CA PRO A 480 -13.09 22.93 21.46
C PRO A 480 -11.60 23.30 21.47
N SER A 481 -10.67 22.35 21.42
CA SER A 481 -9.22 22.64 21.50
C SER A 481 -8.52 23.03 20.19
N LEU A 482 -9.25 23.11 19.07
CA LEU A 482 -8.66 23.29 17.73
C LEU A 482 -8.07 24.68 17.53
N SER A 483 -6.77 24.71 17.20
CA SER A 483 -5.92 25.89 17.04
C SER A 483 -5.23 25.98 15.66
N HIS A 484 -5.22 24.89 14.89
CA HIS A 484 -4.71 24.85 13.51
C HIS A 484 -5.69 24.12 12.58
N ILE A 485 -5.95 24.66 11.39
CA ILE A 485 -6.48 23.91 10.25
C ILE A 485 -5.40 23.87 9.17
N VAL A 486 -5.18 22.73 8.53
CA VAL A 486 -4.27 22.59 7.39
C VAL A 486 -5.08 22.07 6.20
N ILE A 487 -4.95 22.66 5.02
CA ILE A 487 -5.59 22.13 3.81
C ILE A 487 -4.53 21.36 3.01
N ASP A 488 -4.63 20.02 2.98
CA ASP A 488 -3.74 19.08 2.28
C ASP A 488 -4.40 18.60 0.97
N ALA A 489 -4.95 19.55 0.20
CA ALA A 489 -5.64 19.30 -1.07
C ALA A 489 -4.88 19.97 -2.22
N ARG A 490 -4.94 19.40 -3.43
CA ARG A 490 -4.33 20.04 -4.61
C ARG A 490 -5.18 21.25 -4.98
N THR A 491 -4.56 22.37 -5.37
CA THR A 491 -5.27 23.61 -5.75
C THR A 491 -6.37 23.40 -6.79
N LYS A 492 -6.18 22.47 -7.74
CA LYS A 492 -7.24 22.09 -8.69
C LYS A 492 -8.52 21.57 -8.01
N ASP A 493 -8.41 20.76 -6.97
CA ASP A 493 -9.54 20.12 -6.26
C ASP A 493 -10.28 21.14 -5.37
N LEU A 494 -9.65 22.30 -5.12
CA LEU A 494 -10.19 23.46 -4.40
C LEU A 494 -10.92 24.43 -5.34
N ARG A 495 -10.40 24.66 -6.56
CA ARG A 495 -11.00 25.57 -7.54
C ARG A 495 -12.39 25.14 -8.00
N ASP A 496 -12.67 23.85 -8.03
CA ASP A 496 -13.98 23.30 -8.43
C ASP A 496 -15.10 23.58 -7.39
N LYS A 497 -14.82 24.30 -6.30
CA LYS A 497 -15.72 24.47 -5.13
C LYS A 497 -15.84 25.94 -4.71
N PRO A 498 -16.58 26.81 -5.43
CA PRO A 498 -16.51 28.27 -5.25
C PRO A 498 -16.72 28.80 -3.82
N ASP A 499 -17.46 28.08 -2.97
CA ASP A 499 -17.80 28.50 -1.61
C ASP A 499 -16.80 28.07 -0.52
N TRP A 500 -15.85 27.15 -0.78
CA TRP A 500 -15.11 26.49 0.31
C TRP A 500 -14.33 27.50 1.16
N LEU A 501 -13.70 28.48 0.51
CA LEU A 501 -12.89 29.51 1.16
C LEU A 501 -13.75 30.44 2.02
N GLN A 502 -14.94 30.79 1.56
CA GLN A 502 -15.88 31.64 2.30
C GLN A 502 -16.43 30.90 3.54
N ARG A 503 -16.81 29.63 3.41
CA ARG A 503 -17.26 28.79 4.53
C ARG A 503 -16.14 28.60 5.56
N LEU A 504 -14.93 28.31 5.12
CA LEU A 504 -13.76 28.16 5.99
C LEU A 504 -13.38 29.47 6.69
N THR A 505 -13.49 30.61 5.99
CA THR A 505 -13.29 31.94 6.58
C THR A 505 -14.35 32.25 7.64
N ASN A 506 -15.61 31.87 7.40
CA ASN A 506 -16.68 32.01 8.38
C ASN A 506 -16.43 31.12 9.61
N LEU A 507 -15.98 29.87 9.43
CA LEU A 507 -15.55 29.00 10.53
C LEU A 507 -14.47 29.66 11.38
N VAL A 508 -13.42 30.19 10.75
CA VAL A 508 -12.31 30.88 11.42
C VAL A 508 -12.83 32.06 12.25
N LYS A 509 -13.67 32.94 11.66
CA LYS A 509 -14.24 34.09 12.36
C LYS A 509 -15.09 33.70 13.57
N VAL A 510 -16.05 32.77 13.39
CA VAL A 510 -16.95 32.29 14.45
C VAL A 510 -16.15 31.66 15.60
N ARG A 511 -15.09 30.94 15.27
CA ARG A 511 -14.21 30.28 16.24
C ARG A 511 -13.30 31.26 16.98
N GLN A 512 -12.67 32.19 16.26
CA GLN A 512 -11.81 33.24 16.84
C GLN A 512 -12.59 34.10 17.84
N ALA A 513 -13.85 34.42 17.55
CA ALA A 513 -14.74 35.16 18.45
C ALA A 513 -15.12 34.40 19.74
N ARG A 514 -14.92 33.08 19.82
CA ARG A 514 -15.36 32.24 20.95
C ARG A 514 -14.22 31.58 21.73
N VAL A 515 -13.12 31.21 21.08
CA VAL A 515 -12.11 30.30 21.67
C VAL A 515 -10.66 30.80 21.50
N GLY A 516 -10.44 31.89 20.75
CA GLY A 516 -9.11 32.45 20.49
C GLY A 516 -8.51 31.98 19.15
N THR A 517 -7.19 32.12 19.01
CA THR A 517 -6.51 32.08 17.71
C THR A 517 -6.62 30.73 17.01
N LEU A 518 -7.16 30.74 15.79
CA LEU A 518 -7.13 29.63 14.83
C LEU A 518 -6.21 30.00 13.67
N THR A 519 -5.13 29.24 13.45
CA THR A 519 -4.24 29.37 12.29
C THR A 519 -4.74 28.49 11.15
N LEU A 520 -4.81 29.03 9.93
CA LEU A 520 -5.09 28.28 8.72
C LEU A 520 -3.81 28.13 7.89
N HIS A 521 -3.43 26.90 7.56
CA HIS A 521 -2.35 26.57 6.64
C HIS A 521 -2.95 26.12 5.30
N LEU A 522 -2.46 26.67 4.20
CA LEU A 522 -2.91 26.40 2.83
C LEU A 522 -1.78 25.78 1.99
N PRO A 523 -2.09 25.12 0.86
CA PRO A 523 -1.09 24.66 -0.09
C PRO A 523 -0.20 25.82 -0.56
N GLY A 524 1.11 25.58 -0.69
CA GLY A 524 2.08 26.64 -1.00
C GLY A 524 1.90 27.27 -2.38
N ASP A 525 1.29 26.54 -3.32
CA ASP A 525 0.93 27.03 -4.66
C ASP A 525 -0.25 28.01 -4.61
N MET A 526 -1.20 27.86 -3.68
CA MET A 526 -2.26 28.86 -3.46
C MET A 526 -1.74 30.19 -2.93
N ALA A 527 -0.59 30.20 -2.23
CA ALA A 527 0.01 31.43 -1.70
C ALA A 527 0.71 32.28 -2.76
N ALA A 528 1.04 31.70 -3.92
CA ALA A 528 1.65 32.41 -5.05
C ALA A 528 0.60 33.07 -5.97
N GLU A 529 -0.67 32.68 -5.84
CA GLU A 529 -1.79 33.20 -6.62
C GLU A 529 -2.55 34.26 -5.80
N ASN A 530 -2.89 35.39 -6.41
CA ASN A 530 -3.46 36.59 -5.74
C ASN A 530 -4.88 36.40 -5.14
N GLU A 531 -5.33 35.18 -4.91
CA GLU A 531 -6.62 34.86 -4.27
C GLU A 531 -6.59 35.17 -2.75
N ILE A 532 -5.43 34.99 -2.10
CA ILE A 532 -5.25 35.23 -0.65
C ILE A 532 -5.32 36.73 -0.28
N SER A 533 -5.14 37.65 -1.22
CA SER A 533 -5.24 39.10 -0.99
C SER A 533 -6.58 39.54 -0.37
N SER A 534 -7.64 38.73 -0.55
CA SER A 534 -8.96 38.94 0.05
C SER A 534 -9.05 38.59 1.55
N LEU A 535 -8.03 37.93 2.10
CA LEU A 535 -7.97 37.37 3.46
C LEU A 535 -6.96 38.07 4.39
N GLU A 536 -6.24 39.08 3.91
CA GLU A 536 -5.23 39.85 4.67
C GLU A 536 -5.66 40.28 6.10
N PRO A 537 -6.92 40.70 6.40
CA PRO A 537 -7.28 41.07 7.78
C PRO A 537 -7.41 39.89 8.77
N ILE A 538 -7.20 38.63 8.34
CA ILE A 538 -7.42 37.42 9.15
C ILE A 538 -6.14 36.58 9.27
N LEU A 539 -5.21 36.69 8.32
CA LEU A 539 -3.99 35.87 8.25
C LEU A 539 -2.76 36.69 8.67
N GLN A 540 -2.20 36.41 9.85
CA GLN A 540 -0.85 36.90 10.16
C GLN A 540 0.20 36.09 9.37
N PRO A 541 1.14 36.73 8.66
CA PRO A 541 2.16 36.03 7.89
C PRO A 541 3.27 35.50 8.81
N SER A 542 3.12 34.27 9.30
CA SER A 542 4.20 33.51 9.95
C SER A 542 5.03 32.76 8.90
N TYR A 543 6.27 33.19 8.70
CA TYR A 543 7.20 32.66 7.69
C TYR A 543 7.67 31.23 7.96
N TYR A 544 7.90 30.48 6.87
CA TYR A 544 8.95 29.46 6.81
C TYR A 544 10.30 30.14 6.59
N GLU A 545 11.02 30.44 7.67
CA GLU A 545 12.47 30.24 7.83
C GLU A 545 12.91 30.73 9.22
N ALA A 546 13.79 29.98 9.88
CA ALA A 546 14.11 30.22 11.28
C ALA A 546 15.24 31.24 11.48
N VAL A 547 14.89 32.50 11.76
CA VAL A 547 15.72 33.41 12.56
C VAL A 547 14.84 34.17 13.56
N SER A 548 15.08 33.94 14.85
CA SER A 548 14.46 34.73 15.92
C SER A 548 15.13 36.11 16.03
N VAL A 549 14.36 37.19 15.93
CA VAL A 549 14.78 38.52 16.41
C VAL A 549 13.68 39.10 17.29
N SER A 550 13.90 39.06 18.60
CA SER A 550 13.18 39.87 19.56
C SER A 550 13.81 41.27 19.63
N VAL A 551 13.00 42.33 19.52
CA VAL A 551 13.37 43.65 20.03
C VAL A 551 12.25 44.15 20.93
N SER A 552 12.62 44.48 22.16
CA SER A 552 11.78 45.02 23.22
C SER A 552 11.35 46.45 22.95
N GLU A 553 10.33 46.90 23.69
CA GLU A 553 9.99 48.32 23.81
C GLU A 553 11.23 49.19 24.09
N VAL A 554 11.32 50.32 23.39
CA VAL A 554 12.02 51.52 23.87
C VAL A 554 11.05 52.67 23.67
N GLN A 555 10.77 53.39 24.77
CA GLN A 555 9.92 54.59 24.75
C GLN A 555 10.59 55.72 23.97
N GLY A 556 9.76 56.50 23.25
CA GLY A 556 10.10 57.74 22.57
C GLY A 556 8.84 58.48 22.16
#